data_AF-A0AAP0RV27-F1
#
_entry.id   AF-A0AAP0RV27-F1
#
_cell.length_a   1.000
_cell.length_b   1.000
_cell.length_c   1.000
_cell.angle_alpha   90.00
_cell.angle_beta   90.00
_cell.angle_gamma   90.00
#
_symmetry.space_group_name_H-M   'P 1'
#
loop_
_entity.id
_entity.type
_entity.pdbx_description
1 polymer ?
#
loop_
_entity_poly.entity_id
_entity_poly.type
_entity_poly.pdbx_seq_one_letter_code
_entity_poly.pdbx_strand_id
1 'polypeptide(L)'
;MRLWQKSTSSDWIISIKSKISALDDERSLKMSIFKVPNKLRKLDEEAYSPRLVSIGPFHSSRTNKHDHLLAMDEQKRWYMLYLLNRTLNPEETLVQFVEAISELKPKVQRRYAENIKFKPQVLSEIMLDDGCFILELFLRSKLKDFGDEDPIFHNAWMVPTLWHDLALLENQIPFFILEKLFSIVVRQFPEHLSFSITDLAFSFFYPDLNLNQEAIRMKCSQVGNCSHLISCTVFISPNFPRQTQKPRKQGNSINVPQNL
;
A
#
# COMPACT_ATOMS: atom_id res chain seq x y z
N MET A 1 49.68 1.55 40.73
CA MET A 1 48.37 0.88 40.69
C MET A 1 47.33 1.87 40.14
N ARG A 2 47.21 1.97 38.81
CA ARG A 2 46.15 2.76 38.14
C ARG A 2 45.82 2.07 36.82
N LEU A 3 45.01 1.03 36.92
CA LEU A 3 44.24 0.48 35.82
C LEU A 3 42.79 0.54 36.30
N TRP A 4 41.81 0.53 35.38
CA TRP A 4 40.37 0.74 35.63
C TRP A 4 39.89 2.20 35.51
N GLN A 5 39.91 2.77 34.31
CA GLN A 5 38.87 3.72 33.84
C GLN A 5 38.96 4.04 32.33
N LYS A 6 39.18 3.03 31.47
CA LYS A 6 39.08 3.22 30.00
C LYS A 6 38.17 2.22 29.28
N SER A 7 37.64 1.17 29.92
CA SER A 7 36.88 0.14 29.19
C SER A 7 35.42 0.49 28.90
N THR A 8 34.76 1.30 29.74
CA THR A 8 33.34 1.63 29.58
C THR A 8 33.00 2.43 28.32
N SER A 9 33.88 3.35 27.89
CA SER A 9 33.67 4.06 26.61
C SER A 9 33.82 3.15 25.39
N SER A 10 34.72 2.16 25.44
CA SER A 10 34.99 1.32 24.27
C SER A 10 33.85 0.33 24.01
N ASP A 11 33.32 -0.29 25.05
CA ASP A 11 32.21 -1.25 24.93
C ASP A 11 30.90 -0.56 24.53
N TRP A 12 30.66 0.66 25.05
CA TRP A 12 29.53 1.47 24.63
C TRP A 12 29.67 1.90 23.17
N ILE A 13 30.86 2.32 22.71
CA ILE A 13 31.11 2.64 21.31
C ILE A 13 30.90 1.43 20.41
N ILE A 14 31.36 0.23 20.81
CA ILE A 14 31.13 -1.01 20.04
C ILE A 14 29.63 -1.34 19.98
N SER A 15 28.91 -1.22 21.10
CA SER A 15 27.46 -1.42 21.14
C SER A 15 26.72 -0.42 20.24
N ILE A 16 27.10 0.86 20.27
CA ILE A 16 26.50 1.89 19.43
C ILE A 16 26.86 1.67 17.96
N LYS A 17 28.10 1.32 17.63
CA LYS A 17 28.49 0.97 16.25
C LYS A 17 27.73 -0.23 15.73
N SER A 18 27.53 -1.27 16.55
CA SER A 18 26.73 -2.44 16.21
C SER A 18 25.25 -2.09 16.00
N LYS A 19 24.68 -1.22 16.84
CA LYS A 19 23.31 -0.71 16.68
C LYS A 19 23.18 0.13 15.40
N ILE A 20 24.16 0.99 15.08
CA ILE A 20 24.16 1.82 13.88
C ILE A 20 24.40 0.98 12.61
N SER A 21 25.30 0.00 12.64
CA SER A 21 25.49 -0.90 11.50
C SER A 21 24.27 -1.79 11.26
N ALA A 22 23.50 -2.11 12.32
CA ALA A 22 22.20 -2.75 12.18
C ALA A 22 21.09 -1.80 11.66
N LEU A 23 21.33 -0.49 11.66
CA LEU A 23 20.47 0.52 11.01
C LEU A 23 20.87 0.76 9.55
N ASP A 24 22.00 0.23 9.08
CA ASP A 24 22.52 0.37 7.71
C ASP A 24 21.87 -0.60 6.71
N ASP A 25 20.66 -1.05 7.03
CA ASP A 25 19.75 -1.61 6.05
C ASP A 25 18.82 -0.47 5.60
N GLU A 26 18.58 -0.39 4.30
CA GLU A 26 17.62 0.51 3.63
C GLU A 26 16.17 0.54 4.19
N ARG A 27 15.92 -0.10 5.35
CA ARG A 27 14.67 -0.09 6.12
C ARG A 27 14.15 1.31 6.38
N SER A 28 14.97 2.22 6.91
CA SER A 28 14.51 3.56 7.34
C SER A 28 13.99 4.41 6.17
N LEU A 29 14.64 4.32 5.00
CA LEU A 29 14.30 5.12 3.82
C LEU A 29 13.12 4.56 3.00
N LYS A 30 12.58 3.38 3.35
CA LYS A 30 11.55 2.69 2.56
C LYS A 30 10.21 2.49 3.29
N MET A 31 10.10 2.88 4.56
CA MET A 31 8.85 2.84 5.31
C MET A 31 7.85 3.84 4.73
N SER A 32 6.60 3.41 4.59
CA SER A 32 5.54 4.23 3.99
C SER A 32 4.16 4.02 4.63
N ILE A 33 3.98 3.01 5.48
CA ILE A 33 2.72 2.70 6.16
C ILE A 33 2.94 2.83 7.66
N PHE A 34 2.17 3.69 8.30
CA PHE A 34 2.36 4.11 9.68
C PHE A 34 1.09 3.92 10.50
N LYS A 35 1.23 3.77 11.81
CA LYS A 35 0.10 3.98 12.70
C LYS A 35 -0.10 5.43 13.06
N VAL A 36 -1.36 5.81 13.26
CA VAL A 36 -1.75 7.07 13.84
C VAL A 36 -1.19 7.11 15.26
N PRO A 37 -0.46 8.18 15.63
CA PRO A 37 0.06 8.33 16.97
C PRO A 37 -1.05 8.18 18.02
N ASN A 38 -0.80 7.39 19.07
CA ASN A 38 -1.78 7.11 20.13
C ASN A 38 -2.40 8.36 20.76
N LYS A 39 -1.67 9.48 20.79
CA LYS A 39 -2.20 10.76 21.29
C LYS A 39 -3.35 11.29 20.43
N LEU A 40 -3.25 11.16 19.10
CA LEU A 40 -4.31 11.56 18.17
C LEU A 40 -5.47 10.57 18.20
N ARG A 41 -5.17 9.26 18.19
CA ARG A 41 -6.20 8.21 18.27
C ARG A 41 -7.08 8.32 19.51
N LYS A 42 -6.52 8.73 20.66
CA LYS A 42 -7.30 8.93 21.90
C LYS A 42 -8.26 10.13 21.86
N LEU A 43 -8.09 11.07 20.93
CA LEU A 43 -9.01 12.20 20.78
C LEU A 43 -10.28 11.77 20.05
N ASP A 44 -10.14 10.86 19.09
CA ASP A 44 -11.24 10.30 18.31
C ASP A 44 -10.79 8.94 17.76
N GLU A 45 -11.24 7.85 18.40
CA GLU A 45 -10.85 6.50 18.00
C GLU A 45 -11.58 6.02 16.74
N GLU A 46 -12.82 6.48 16.55
CA GLU A 46 -13.66 6.12 15.41
C GLU A 46 -13.15 6.72 14.10
N ALA A 47 -12.57 7.92 14.15
CA ALA A 47 -11.96 8.58 12.98
C ALA A 47 -10.78 7.80 12.36
N TYR A 48 -10.16 6.89 13.11
CA TYR A 48 -9.00 6.11 12.67
C TYR A 48 -9.25 4.60 12.64
N SER A 49 -10.50 4.18 12.76
CA SER A 49 -10.88 2.78 12.76
C SER A 49 -11.67 2.44 11.50
N PRO A 50 -11.35 1.33 10.80
CA PRO A 50 -12.14 0.88 9.67
C PRO A 50 -13.58 0.63 10.08
N ARG A 51 -14.53 1.00 9.22
CA ARG A 51 -15.97 0.91 9.49
C ARG A 51 -16.63 -0.29 8.83
N LEU A 52 -16.07 -0.73 7.71
CA LEU A 52 -16.59 -1.81 6.89
C LEU A 52 -15.51 -2.86 6.62
N VAL A 53 -14.36 -2.46 6.08
CA VAL A 53 -13.31 -3.41 5.66
C VAL A 53 -11.93 -3.05 6.21
N SER A 54 -11.33 -4.01 6.90
CA SER A 54 -9.92 -3.94 7.27
C SER A 54 -9.04 -4.25 6.07
N ILE A 55 -7.94 -3.53 5.88
CA ILE A 55 -6.96 -3.73 4.83
C ILE A 55 -5.57 -3.65 5.46
N GLY A 56 -4.76 -4.65 5.19
CA GLY A 56 -3.43 -4.81 5.74
C GLY A 56 -3.40 -5.31 7.20
N PRO A 57 -2.18 -5.46 7.74
CA PRO A 57 -1.95 -6.16 8.99
C PRO A 57 -2.25 -5.34 10.24
N PHE A 58 -2.41 -4.01 10.16
CA PHE A 58 -2.68 -3.20 11.36
C PHE A 58 -4.12 -3.32 11.86
N HIS A 59 -5.07 -3.58 10.97
CA HIS A 59 -6.49 -3.77 11.31
C HIS A 59 -7.04 -5.16 11.01
N SER A 60 -6.20 -6.11 10.58
CA SER A 60 -6.65 -7.46 10.23
C SER A 60 -7.52 -8.08 11.32
N SER A 61 -8.58 -8.79 10.92
CA SER A 61 -9.44 -9.50 11.88
C SER A 61 -8.70 -10.56 12.70
N ARG A 62 -7.59 -11.06 12.15
CA ARG A 62 -6.62 -11.95 12.81
C ARG A 62 -5.95 -11.29 14.03
N THR A 63 -6.09 -9.97 14.18
CA THR A 63 -5.70 -9.15 15.35
C THR A 63 -6.88 -8.49 16.06
N ASN A 64 -7.98 -8.17 15.38
CA ASN A 64 -9.13 -7.45 15.95
C ASN A 64 -10.44 -8.21 15.67
N LYS A 65 -11.19 -8.59 16.71
CA LYS A 65 -12.40 -9.42 16.57
C LYS A 65 -13.69 -8.59 16.58
N HIS A 66 -13.88 -7.70 15.61
CA HIS A 66 -15.17 -7.04 15.42
C HIS A 66 -16.00 -7.80 14.37
N ASP A 67 -17.25 -8.16 14.70
CA ASP A 67 -18.07 -9.06 13.90
C ASP A 67 -18.32 -8.57 12.46
N HIS A 68 -18.50 -7.27 12.26
CA HIS A 68 -18.71 -6.69 10.92
C HIS A 68 -17.46 -6.81 10.03
N LEU A 69 -16.25 -6.76 10.61
CA LEU A 69 -15.00 -6.91 9.86
C LEU A 69 -14.77 -8.38 9.46
N LEU A 70 -15.28 -9.34 10.22
CA LEU A 70 -15.22 -10.76 9.89
C LEU A 70 -16.09 -11.10 8.69
N ALA A 71 -17.30 -10.53 8.60
CA ALA A 71 -18.17 -10.71 7.44
C ALA A 71 -17.51 -10.19 6.15
N MET A 72 -16.83 -9.05 6.23
CA MET A 72 -16.12 -8.50 5.09
C MET A 72 -14.87 -9.32 4.70
N ASP A 73 -14.22 -10.02 5.63
CA ASP A 73 -13.12 -10.92 5.28
C ASP A 73 -13.59 -12.13 4.46
N GLU A 74 -14.81 -12.63 4.70
CA GLU A 74 -15.41 -13.65 3.83
C GLU A 74 -15.70 -13.06 2.44
N GLN A 75 -16.24 -11.84 2.38
CA GLN A 75 -16.50 -11.16 1.11
C GLN A 75 -15.23 -10.94 0.28
N LYS A 76 -14.07 -10.71 0.91
CA LYS A 76 -12.78 -10.64 0.19
C LYS A 76 -12.43 -11.92 -0.55
N ARG A 77 -12.76 -13.09 0.03
CA ARG A 77 -12.52 -14.39 -0.61
C ARG A 77 -13.44 -14.61 -1.79
N TRP A 78 -14.69 -14.17 -1.70
CA TRP A 78 -15.59 -14.12 -2.85
C TRP A 78 -15.02 -13.24 -3.95
N TYR A 79 -14.52 -12.05 -3.61
CA TYR A 79 -13.86 -11.16 -4.57
C TYR A 79 -12.60 -11.78 -5.20
N MET A 80 -11.81 -12.52 -4.43
CA MET A 80 -10.69 -13.29 -4.98
C MET A 80 -11.17 -14.36 -5.97
N LEU A 81 -12.22 -15.11 -5.63
CA LEU A 81 -12.81 -16.09 -6.54
C LEU A 81 -13.30 -15.42 -7.84
N TYR A 82 -13.99 -14.28 -7.74
CA TYR A 82 -14.42 -13.53 -8.91
C TYR A 82 -13.25 -13.04 -9.76
N LEU A 83 -12.18 -12.52 -9.13
CA LEU A 83 -10.98 -12.10 -9.84
C LEU A 83 -10.32 -13.27 -10.59
N LEU A 84 -10.22 -14.44 -9.95
CA LEU A 84 -9.68 -15.64 -10.58
C LEU A 84 -10.56 -16.10 -11.75
N ASN A 85 -11.88 -16.01 -11.62
CA ASN A 85 -12.82 -16.35 -12.69
C ASN A 85 -12.77 -15.36 -13.88
N ARG A 86 -12.15 -14.19 -13.72
CA ARG A 86 -11.84 -13.30 -14.85
C ARG A 86 -10.63 -13.76 -15.66
N THR A 87 -9.88 -14.76 -15.20
CA THR A 87 -8.68 -15.23 -15.90
C THR A 87 -8.93 -16.51 -16.69
N LEU A 88 -8.11 -16.73 -17.72
CA LEU A 88 -8.17 -17.89 -18.61
C LEU A 88 -7.87 -19.20 -17.86
N ASN A 89 -7.01 -19.15 -16.85
CA ASN A 89 -6.64 -20.30 -16.02
C ASN A 89 -6.66 -19.92 -14.53
N PRO A 90 -7.81 -20.07 -13.84
CA PRO A 90 -7.96 -19.67 -12.44
C PRO A 90 -6.98 -20.37 -11.49
N GLU A 91 -6.75 -21.67 -11.66
CA GLU A 91 -5.88 -22.47 -10.79
C GLU A 91 -4.41 -22.06 -10.92
N GLU A 92 -3.92 -21.94 -12.15
CA GLU A 92 -2.55 -21.46 -12.41
C GLU A 92 -2.36 -20.02 -11.92
N THR A 93 -3.37 -19.17 -12.10
CA THR A 93 -3.34 -17.78 -11.62
C THR A 93 -3.18 -17.73 -10.11
N LEU A 94 -3.91 -18.58 -9.37
CA LEU A 94 -3.81 -18.65 -7.91
C LEU A 94 -2.40 -19.08 -7.46
N VAL A 95 -1.80 -20.08 -8.13
CA VAL A 95 -0.41 -20.49 -7.85
C VAL A 95 0.54 -19.31 -8.06
N GLN A 96 0.44 -18.61 -9.19
CA GLN A 96 1.28 -17.44 -9.48
C GLN A 96 1.10 -16.31 -8.46
N PHE A 97 -0.12 -16.10 -7.96
CA PHE A 97 -0.37 -15.13 -6.89
C PHE A 97 0.36 -15.50 -5.60
N VAL A 98 0.20 -16.75 -5.14
CA VAL A 98 0.80 -17.23 -3.88
C VAL A 98 2.34 -17.15 -3.93
N GLU A 99 2.94 -17.56 -5.05
CA GLU A 99 4.39 -17.46 -5.28
C GLU A 99 4.85 -16.00 -5.25
N ALA A 100 4.20 -15.12 -6.01
CA ALA A 100 4.55 -13.72 -6.09
C ALA A 100 4.48 -13.00 -4.73
N ILE A 101 3.45 -13.27 -3.92
CA ILE A 101 3.32 -12.68 -2.59
C ILE A 101 4.40 -13.22 -1.64
N SER A 102 4.70 -14.52 -1.73
CA SER A 102 5.74 -15.16 -0.92
C SER A 102 7.12 -14.55 -1.16
N GLU A 103 7.47 -14.27 -2.42
CA GLU A 103 8.70 -13.58 -2.79
C GLU A 103 8.77 -12.13 -2.28
N LEU A 104 7.64 -11.43 -2.31
CA LEU A 104 7.56 -10.02 -1.93
C LEU A 104 7.55 -9.76 -0.43
N LYS A 105 7.28 -10.79 0.39
CA LYS A 105 7.16 -10.69 1.85
C LYS A 105 8.27 -9.87 2.54
N PRO A 106 9.58 -10.08 2.29
CA PRO A 106 10.63 -9.29 2.94
C PRO A 106 10.51 -7.80 2.61
N LYS A 107 10.06 -7.47 1.39
CA LYS A 107 9.83 -6.09 0.93
C LYS A 107 8.59 -5.49 1.59
N VAL A 108 7.53 -6.29 1.78
CA VAL A 108 6.30 -5.89 2.49
C VAL A 108 6.61 -5.47 3.92
N GLN A 109 7.35 -6.29 4.66
CA GLN A 109 7.69 -6.00 6.07
C GLN A 109 8.44 -4.67 6.23
N ARG A 110 9.30 -4.30 5.27
CA ARG A 110 10.05 -3.04 5.29
C ARG A 110 9.20 -1.79 5.01
N ARG A 111 7.94 -1.94 4.60
CA ARG A 111 7.03 -0.80 4.36
C ARG A 111 6.30 -0.32 5.60
N TYR A 112 6.16 -1.17 6.61
CA TYR A 112 5.47 -0.82 7.85
C TYR A 112 6.48 -0.23 8.83
N ALA A 113 6.11 0.90 9.44
CA ALA A 113 6.93 1.57 10.44
C ALA A 113 7.04 0.79 11.75
N GLU A 114 6.02 -0.04 12.03
CA GLU A 114 6.01 -0.96 13.16
C GLU A 114 6.28 -2.39 12.69
N ASN A 115 6.99 -3.14 13.54
CA ASN A 115 7.22 -4.56 13.29
C ASN A 115 5.90 -5.33 13.27
N ILE A 116 5.58 -5.91 12.12
CA ILE A 116 4.44 -6.81 11.95
C ILE A 116 4.74 -8.13 12.65
N LYS A 117 3.96 -8.48 13.69
CA LYS A 117 4.16 -9.65 14.56
C LYS A 117 3.52 -10.94 14.03
N PHE A 118 3.02 -10.95 12.80
CA PHE A 118 2.40 -12.14 12.21
C PHE A 118 3.44 -13.18 11.79
N LYS A 119 3.02 -14.45 11.82
CA LYS A 119 3.76 -15.52 11.13
C LYS A 119 3.85 -15.18 9.63
N PRO A 120 4.96 -15.54 8.97
CA PRO A 120 5.14 -15.28 7.54
C PRO A 120 3.95 -15.62 6.65
N GLN A 121 3.39 -16.82 6.82
CA GLN A 121 2.28 -17.34 6.02
C GLN A 121 1.03 -16.48 6.21
N VAL A 122 0.74 -16.11 7.45
CA VAL A 122 -0.41 -15.25 7.79
C VAL A 122 -0.28 -13.87 7.15
N LEU A 123 0.92 -13.28 7.12
CA LEU A 123 1.13 -12.00 6.44
C LEU A 123 0.89 -12.13 4.93
N SER A 124 1.37 -13.21 4.31
CA SER A 124 1.13 -13.46 2.89
C SER A 124 -0.36 -13.62 2.58
N GLU A 125 -1.10 -14.37 3.41
CA GLU A 125 -2.55 -14.52 3.27
C GLU A 125 -3.27 -13.16 3.36
N ILE A 126 -2.92 -12.31 4.34
CA ILE A 126 -3.50 -10.95 4.44
C ILE A 126 -3.23 -10.16 3.16
N MET A 127 -1.99 -10.16 2.65
CA MET A 127 -1.65 -9.41 1.42
C MET A 127 -2.39 -9.94 0.20
N LEU A 128 -2.63 -11.25 0.14
CA LEU A 128 -3.34 -11.89 -0.96
C LEU A 128 -4.84 -11.58 -0.90
N ASP A 129 -5.48 -11.83 0.24
CA ASP A 129 -6.91 -11.56 0.48
C ASP A 129 -7.24 -10.09 0.17
N ASP A 130 -6.48 -9.16 0.77
CA ASP A 130 -6.72 -7.73 0.62
C ASP A 130 -6.36 -7.22 -0.78
N GLY A 131 -5.28 -7.73 -1.37
CA GLY A 131 -4.85 -7.35 -2.72
C GLY A 131 -5.85 -7.76 -3.78
N CYS A 132 -6.33 -9.01 -3.74
CA CYS A 132 -7.35 -9.52 -4.65
C CYS A 132 -8.68 -8.78 -4.47
N PHE A 133 -9.10 -8.51 -3.24
CA PHE A 133 -10.28 -7.71 -2.96
C PHE A 133 -10.22 -6.32 -3.61
N ILE A 134 -9.13 -5.58 -3.41
CA ILE A 134 -8.96 -4.24 -3.97
C ILE A 134 -8.96 -4.28 -5.51
N LEU A 135 -8.27 -5.25 -6.11
CA LEU A 135 -8.20 -5.38 -7.58
C LEU A 135 -9.57 -5.65 -8.19
N GLU A 136 -10.31 -6.62 -7.64
CA GLU A 136 -11.65 -6.95 -8.14
C GLU A 136 -12.61 -5.78 -7.93
N LEU A 137 -12.57 -5.13 -6.77
CA LEU A 137 -13.37 -3.94 -6.48
C LEU A 137 -13.16 -2.84 -7.54
N PHE A 138 -11.90 -2.57 -7.90
CA PHE A 138 -11.61 -1.57 -8.91
C PHE A 138 -12.03 -2.00 -10.32
N LEU A 139 -11.84 -3.28 -10.67
CA LEU A 139 -12.27 -3.83 -11.97
C LEU A 139 -13.79 -3.75 -12.13
N ARG A 140 -14.57 -4.17 -11.13
CA ARG A 140 -16.05 -4.04 -11.13
C ARG A 140 -16.49 -2.61 -11.35
N SER A 141 -15.90 -1.67 -10.60
CA SER A 141 -16.18 -0.25 -10.74
C SER A 141 -15.86 0.30 -12.13
N LYS A 142 -14.73 -0.13 -12.71
CA LYS A 142 -14.26 0.34 -14.02
C LYS A 142 -15.09 -0.22 -15.16
N LEU A 143 -15.38 -1.52 -15.12
CA LEU A 143 -16.10 -2.24 -16.16
C LEU A 143 -17.62 -2.11 -16.01
N LYS A 144 -18.10 -1.51 -14.92
CA LYS A 144 -19.52 -1.45 -14.54
C LYS A 144 -20.14 -2.85 -14.44
N ASP A 145 -19.31 -3.81 -14.08
CA ASP A 145 -19.66 -5.20 -13.86
C ASP A 145 -19.92 -5.41 -12.37
N PHE A 146 -21.11 -5.00 -11.94
CA PHE A 146 -21.45 -5.01 -10.52
C PHE A 146 -21.91 -6.37 -10.03
N GLY A 147 -22.28 -7.30 -10.92
CA GLY A 147 -22.85 -8.61 -10.60
C GLY A 147 -24.19 -8.49 -9.85
N ASP A 148 -25.19 -9.30 -10.20
CA ASP A 148 -26.58 -9.08 -9.74
C ASP A 148 -26.76 -9.08 -8.20
N GLU A 149 -25.84 -9.70 -7.46
CA GLU A 149 -25.95 -9.92 -6.01
C GLU A 149 -24.80 -9.28 -5.20
N ASP A 150 -24.02 -8.36 -5.77
CA ASP A 150 -22.89 -7.76 -5.02
C ASP A 150 -23.38 -6.74 -3.98
N PRO A 151 -23.25 -7.03 -2.67
CA PRO A 151 -23.74 -6.14 -1.64
C PRO A 151 -23.04 -4.77 -1.66
N ILE A 152 -21.77 -4.68 -2.10
CA ILE A 152 -21.01 -3.42 -2.07
C ILE A 152 -21.60 -2.40 -3.04
N PHE A 153 -21.88 -2.80 -4.28
CA PHE A 153 -22.36 -1.88 -5.32
C PHE A 153 -23.89 -1.71 -5.30
N HIS A 154 -24.63 -2.61 -4.66
CA HIS A 154 -26.09 -2.53 -4.51
C HIS A 154 -26.53 -1.75 -3.26
N ASN A 155 -25.62 -1.48 -2.32
CA ASN A 155 -25.92 -0.68 -1.13
C ASN A 155 -25.24 0.70 -1.21
N ALA A 156 -26.05 1.75 -1.37
CA ALA A 156 -25.57 3.13 -1.58
C ALA A 156 -24.63 3.66 -0.49
N TRP A 157 -24.70 3.13 0.74
CA TRP A 157 -23.84 3.54 1.85
C TRP A 157 -22.48 2.83 1.88
N MET A 158 -22.32 1.69 1.21
CA MET A 158 -21.11 0.88 1.29
C MET A 158 -19.93 1.49 0.51
N VAL A 159 -20.15 1.98 -0.71
CA VAL A 159 -19.07 2.60 -1.52
C VAL A 159 -18.45 3.82 -0.83
N PRO A 160 -19.22 4.79 -0.30
CA PRO A 160 -18.64 5.89 0.49
C PRO A 160 -17.87 5.42 1.73
N THR A 161 -18.35 4.35 2.38
CA THR A 161 -17.67 3.77 3.55
C THR A 161 -16.36 3.07 3.15
N LEU A 162 -16.32 2.41 1.99
CA LEU A 162 -15.09 1.85 1.43
C LEU A 162 -14.09 2.95 1.07
N TRP A 163 -14.52 4.08 0.52
CA TRP A 163 -13.62 5.21 0.26
C TRP A 163 -12.97 5.72 1.54
N HIS A 164 -13.75 5.85 2.62
CA HIS A 164 -13.22 6.19 3.94
C HIS A 164 -12.17 5.16 4.38
N ASP A 165 -12.52 3.87 4.40
CA ASP A 165 -11.64 2.82 4.90
C ASP A 165 -10.36 2.66 4.08
N LEU A 166 -10.43 2.77 2.76
CA LEU A 166 -9.26 2.70 1.88
C LEU A 166 -8.39 3.96 1.94
N ALA A 167 -8.90 5.06 2.51
CA ALA A 167 -8.17 6.30 2.75
C ALA A 167 -7.58 6.42 4.17
N LEU A 168 -7.81 5.43 5.04
CA LEU A 168 -7.24 5.41 6.40
C LEU A 168 -5.74 5.06 6.39
N LEU A 169 -4.92 5.85 7.07
CA LEU A 169 -3.45 5.70 7.12
C LEU A 169 -3.00 4.29 7.56
N GLU A 170 -3.71 3.72 8.53
CA GLU A 170 -3.41 2.41 9.10
C GLU A 170 -3.99 1.24 8.29
N ASN A 171 -4.93 1.51 7.39
CA ASN A 171 -5.70 0.51 6.68
C ASN A 171 -5.17 0.31 5.25
N GLN A 172 -3.87 0.05 5.13
CA GLN A 172 -3.15 0.07 3.85
C GLN A 172 -2.30 -1.19 3.64
N ILE A 173 -2.15 -1.55 2.38
CA ILE A 173 -1.11 -2.47 1.89
C ILE A 173 -0.14 -1.73 0.96
N PRO A 174 1.10 -2.23 0.79
CA PRO A 174 2.03 -1.65 -0.17
C PRO A 174 1.49 -1.71 -1.60
N PHE A 175 1.55 -0.61 -2.33
CA PHE A 175 0.96 -0.53 -3.68
C PHE A 175 1.56 -1.54 -4.67
N PHE A 176 2.84 -1.86 -4.52
CA PHE A 176 3.51 -2.85 -5.37
C PHE A 176 2.91 -4.26 -5.29
N ILE A 177 2.13 -4.57 -4.24
CA ILE A 177 1.35 -5.80 -4.16
C ILE A 177 0.26 -5.81 -5.23
N LEU A 178 -0.47 -4.70 -5.34
CA LEU A 178 -1.49 -4.50 -6.37
C LEU A 178 -0.87 -4.52 -7.77
N GLU A 179 0.26 -3.84 -7.96
CA GLU A 179 0.99 -3.84 -9.24
C GLU A 179 1.38 -5.27 -9.67
N LYS A 180 1.95 -6.06 -8.74
CA LYS A 180 2.38 -7.43 -9.03
C LYS A 180 1.20 -8.34 -9.34
N LEU A 181 0.16 -8.33 -8.51
CA LEU A 181 -1.04 -9.15 -8.74
C LEU A 181 -1.73 -8.76 -10.05
N PHE A 182 -1.88 -7.46 -10.32
CA PHE A 182 -2.49 -6.97 -11.55
C PHE A 182 -1.69 -7.36 -12.80
N SER A 183 -0.35 -7.34 -12.74
CA SER A 183 0.50 -7.81 -13.84
C SER A 183 0.29 -9.29 -14.19
N ILE A 184 -0.14 -10.10 -13.21
CA ILE A 184 -0.49 -11.50 -13.42
C ILE A 184 -1.87 -11.59 -14.07
N VAL A 185 -2.85 -10.86 -13.53
CA VAL A 185 -4.22 -10.79 -14.09
C VAL A 185 -4.20 -10.37 -15.54
N VAL A 186 -3.51 -9.29 -15.90
CA VAL A 186 -3.45 -8.77 -17.29
C VAL A 186 -2.94 -9.82 -18.28
N ARG A 187 -1.96 -10.64 -17.88
CA ARG A 187 -1.43 -11.71 -18.76
C ARG A 187 -2.40 -12.86 -18.95
N GLN A 188 -3.26 -13.10 -17.97
CA GLN A 188 -4.22 -14.20 -17.96
C GLN A 188 -5.63 -13.72 -18.30
N PHE A 189 -5.83 -12.44 -18.64
CA PHE A 189 -7.15 -11.91 -18.95
C PHE A 189 -7.56 -12.33 -20.37
N PRO A 190 -8.81 -12.77 -20.61
CA PRO A 190 -9.29 -13.17 -21.93
C PRO A 190 -9.18 -12.06 -22.98
N GLU A 191 -9.32 -10.81 -22.54
CA GLU A 191 -9.25 -9.61 -23.36
C GLU A 191 -8.05 -8.73 -22.97
N HIS A 192 -7.58 -7.92 -23.92
CA HIS A 192 -6.50 -6.99 -23.63
C HIS A 192 -7.00 -5.82 -22.76
N LEU A 193 -6.58 -5.78 -21.49
CA LEU A 193 -6.81 -4.65 -20.59
C LEU A 193 -5.89 -3.47 -20.95
N SER A 194 -6.46 -2.35 -21.39
CA SER A 194 -5.71 -1.15 -21.81
C SER A 194 -5.43 -0.14 -20.69
N PHE A 195 -5.84 -0.46 -19.46
CA PHE A 195 -5.70 0.40 -18.29
C PHE A 195 -4.70 -0.17 -17.28
N SER A 196 -4.03 0.72 -16.58
CA SER A 196 -3.12 0.40 -15.48
C SER A 196 -3.86 0.30 -14.13
N ILE A 197 -3.18 -0.22 -13.11
CA ILE A 197 -3.74 -0.24 -11.75
C ILE A 197 -3.98 1.16 -11.18
N THR A 198 -3.20 2.16 -11.59
CA THR A 198 -3.43 3.55 -11.17
C THR A 198 -4.65 4.14 -11.87
N ASP A 199 -4.92 3.78 -13.13
CA ASP A 199 -6.16 4.17 -13.83
C ASP A 199 -7.40 3.56 -13.15
N LEU A 200 -7.28 2.31 -12.70
CA LEU A 200 -8.31 1.60 -11.94
C LEU A 200 -8.59 2.29 -10.59
N ALA A 201 -7.56 2.54 -9.80
CA ALA A 201 -7.68 3.24 -8.53
C ALA A 201 -8.31 4.64 -8.71
N PHE A 202 -7.83 5.40 -9.70
CA PHE A 202 -8.37 6.74 -9.98
C PHE A 202 -9.86 6.69 -10.35
N SER A 203 -10.25 5.76 -11.23
CA SER A 203 -11.65 5.60 -11.64
C SER A 203 -12.56 5.23 -10.47
N PHE A 204 -12.04 4.54 -9.46
CA PHE A 204 -12.80 4.17 -8.27
C PHE A 204 -12.97 5.33 -7.28
N PHE A 205 -11.91 6.09 -7.00
CA PHE A 205 -11.96 7.21 -6.04
C PHE A 205 -12.56 8.49 -6.59
N TYR A 206 -12.58 8.65 -7.91
CA TYR A 206 -13.06 9.87 -8.57
C TYR A 206 -14.01 9.56 -9.74
N PRO A 207 -15.16 8.91 -9.50
CA PRO A 207 -16.06 8.47 -10.55
C PRO A 207 -16.66 9.63 -11.37
N ASP A 208 -16.82 10.82 -10.76
CA ASP A 208 -17.43 11.99 -11.39
C ASP A 208 -16.43 12.85 -12.18
N LEU A 209 -15.13 12.58 -12.06
CA LEU A 209 -14.10 13.29 -12.81
C LEU A 209 -13.98 12.71 -14.22
N ASN A 210 -14.75 13.29 -15.15
CA ASN A 210 -14.56 13.12 -16.60
C ASN A 210 -13.25 13.79 -17.07
N LEU A 211 -12.11 13.35 -16.56
CA LEU A 211 -10.81 13.78 -17.05
C LEU A 211 -10.44 12.95 -18.29
N ASN A 212 -9.96 13.63 -19.33
CA ASN A 212 -9.34 12.99 -20.49
C ASN A 212 -8.30 11.96 -20.00
N GLN A 213 -8.32 10.73 -20.54
CA GLN A 213 -7.36 9.67 -20.21
C GLN A 213 -5.90 10.14 -20.35
N GLU A 214 -5.61 11.07 -21.25
CA GLU A 214 -4.29 11.70 -21.37
C GLU A 214 -3.91 12.54 -20.16
N ALA A 215 -4.85 13.28 -19.57
CA ALA A 215 -4.62 14.06 -18.35
C ALA A 215 -4.38 13.15 -17.13
N ILE A 216 -5.06 12.00 -17.07
CA ILE A 216 -4.84 10.96 -16.06
C ILE A 216 -3.43 10.36 -16.23
N ARG A 217 -3.08 9.92 -17.45
CA ARG A 217 -1.73 9.40 -17.74
C ARG A 217 -0.64 10.41 -17.43
N MET A 218 -0.87 11.68 -17.74
CA MET A 218 0.08 12.77 -17.45
C MET A 218 0.23 13.02 -15.94
N LYS A 219 -0.86 12.93 -15.16
CA LYS A 219 -0.79 13.00 -13.70
C LYS A 219 -0.11 11.76 -13.11
N CYS A 220 -0.56 10.56 -13.47
CA CYS A 220 0.00 9.28 -13.02
C CYS A 220 1.50 9.13 -13.36
N SER A 221 1.95 9.64 -14.51
CA SER A 221 3.39 9.64 -14.87
C SER A 221 4.21 10.68 -14.09
N GLN A 222 3.57 11.70 -13.53
CA GLN A 222 4.20 12.67 -12.62
C GLN A 222 4.16 12.21 -11.16
N VAL A 223 3.24 11.31 -10.80
CA VAL A 223 3.23 10.61 -9.51
C VAL A 223 4.38 9.61 -9.53
N GLY A 224 5.50 9.92 -8.87
CA GLY A 224 6.53 8.91 -8.61
C GLY A 224 5.93 7.68 -7.92
N ASN A 225 6.62 6.51 -7.95
CA ASN A 225 6.12 5.23 -7.41
C ASN A 225 5.20 5.38 -6.19
N CYS A 226 3.88 5.17 -6.38
CA CYS A 226 2.92 5.12 -5.29
C CYS A 226 3.40 4.09 -4.26
N SER A 227 3.45 4.47 -2.99
CA SER A 227 3.88 3.55 -1.94
C SER A 227 2.71 2.74 -1.35
N HIS A 228 1.50 3.30 -1.37
CA HIS A 228 0.23 2.70 -0.95
C HIS A 228 -0.97 3.49 -1.53
N LEU A 229 -2.22 3.03 -1.32
CA LEU A 229 -3.42 3.63 -1.95
C LEU A 229 -3.60 5.12 -1.66
N ILE A 230 -3.43 5.57 -0.41
CA ILE A 230 -3.56 7.00 -0.05
C ILE A 230 -2.59 7.85 -0.86
N SER A 231 -1.33 7.40 -1.06
CA SER A 231 -0.39 8.15 -1.88
C SER A 231 -0.94 8.37 -3.29
N CYS A 232 -1.56 7.36 -3.90
CA CYS A 232 -2.22 7.52 -5.19
C CYS A 232 -3.41 8.49 -5.11
N THR A 233 -4.26 8.43 -4.08
CA THR A 233 -5.43 9.35 -3.98
C THR A 233 -5.02 10.81 -3.82
N VAL A 234 -4.00 11.10 -3.00
CA VAL A 234 -3.52 12.46 -2.72
C VAL A 234 -2.81 13.05 -3.92
N PHE A 235 -1.93 12.29 -4.58
CA PHE A 235 -1.19 12.79 -5.75
C PHE A 235 -2.05 12.99 -6.99
N ILE A 236 -3.17 12.27 -7.11
CA ILE A 236 -4.04 12.39 -8.29
C ILE A 236 -5.19 13.39 -8.06
N SER A 237 -5.43 13.80 -6.80
CA SER A 237 -6.45 14.80 -6.45
C SER A 237 -6.30 16.09 -7.28
N PRO A 238 -7.39 16.62 -7.88
CA PRO A 238 -7.36 17.87 -8.64
C PRO A 238 -6.88 19.08 -7.85
N ASN A 239 -7.04 19.03 -6.52
CA ASN A 239 -6.83 20.14 -5.61
C ASN A 239 -5.45 20.11 -4.94
N PHE A 240 -4.61 19.10 -5.21
CA PHE A 240 -3.28 19.02 -4.60
C PHE A 240 -2.27 19.91 -5.37
N PRO A 241 -1.63 20.89 -4.72
CA PRO A 241 -0.71 21.79 -5.40
C PRO A 241 0.54 21.05 -5.89
N ARG A 242 0.91 21.28 -7.16
CA ARG A 242 2.13 20.70 -7.77
C ARG A 242 3.35 21.14 -6.97
N GLN A 243 4.06 20.20 -6.35
CA GLN A 243 5.46 20.43 -6.02
C GLN A 243 6.26 20.35 -7.32
N THR A 244 6.39 21.48 -8.01
CA THR A 244 7.41 21.59 -9.07
C THR A 244 8.77 21.37 -8.42
N GLN A 245 9.46 20.29 -8.77
CA GLN A 245 10.88 20.16 -8.46
C GLN A 245 11.57 21.38 -9.07
N LYS A 246 11.98 22.34 -8.24
CA LYS A 246 12.89 23.39 -8.69
C LYS A 246 14.18 22.67 -9.14
N PRO A 247 14.70 22.93 -10.34
CA PRO A 247 15.97 22.36 -10.74
C PRO A 247 17.02 22.73 -9.69
N ARG A 248 17.76 21.72 -9.22
CA ARG A 248 18.93 21.93 -8.36
C ARG A 248 19.81 22.95 -9.07
N LYS A 249 19.92 24.16 -8.53
CA LYS A 249 20.98 25.09 -8.93
C LYS A 249 22.28 24.33 -8.72
N GLN A 250 23.00 24.04 -9.81
CA GLN A 250 24.39 23.61 -9.71
C GLN A 250 25.09 24.67 -8.88
N GLY A 251 25.60 24.28 -7.71
CA GLY A 251 26.36 25.16 -6.86
C GLY A 251 27.57 25.65 -7.64
N ASN A 252 27.70 26.98 -7.73
CA ASN A 252 28.88 27.62 -8.28
C ASN A 252 30.12 27.04 -7.59
N SER A 253 31.01 26.46 -8.39
CA SER A 253 32.36 26.09 -7.99
C SER A 253 33.03 27.32 -7.40
N ILE A 254 33.33 27.29 -6.11
CA ILE A 254 34.18 28.29 -5.47
C ILE A 254 35.60 28.00 -5.96
N ASN A 255 36.07 28.81 -6.92
CA ASN A 255 37.48 28.84 -7.29
C ASN A 255 38.28 29.36 -6.09
N VAL A 256 39.04 28.47 -5.45
CA VAL A 256 40.10 28.85 -4.51
C VAL A 256 41.34 29.17 -5.35
N PRO A 257 41.84 30.41 -5.38
CA PRO A 257 43.07 30.73 -6.08
C PRO A 257 44.25 30.10 -5.32
N GLN A 258 45.02 29.27 -6.02
CA GLN A 258 46.37 28.90 -5.58
C GLN A 258 47.26 30.13 -5.76
N ASN A 259 47.83 30.65 -4.68
CA ASN A 259 49.07 31.41 -4.71
C ASN A 259 49.80 31.33 -3.37
N LEU A 260 51.09 30.98 -3.49
CA LEU A 260 52.20 30.89 -2.53
C LEU A 260 52.29 29.60 -1.71
#